data_AF-M3ZZL2-F1
#
_entry.id   AF-M3ZZL2-F1
#
_cell.length_a   1.000
_cell.length_b   1.000
_cell.length_c   1.000
_cell.angle_alpha   90.00
_cell.angle_beta   90.00
_cell.angle_gamma   90.00
#
_symmetry.space_group_name_H-M   'P 1'
#
loop_
_entity.id
_entity.type
_entity.pdbx_description
1 polymer ?
#
loop_
_entity_poly.entity_id
_entity_poly.type
_entity_poly.pdbx_seq_one_letter_code
_entity_poly.pdbx_strand_id
1 'polypeptide(L)'
;MPRHTPASRRKGHTPVHRPPVPAPRTPKSAVVSPRRSGPSSEPSGRAVGSPKKRRFRPGTRALMEIRKYQKSTDFLIRKTSFARLVREVCQGYSITAFRWQVYALMALQEAAEAFLVLLLSDANLCAIHAKRVTVFPRDIQLAKRLRGVNHM
;
A
#
# COMPACT_ATOMS: atom_id res chain seq x y z
N MET A 1 27.10 67.43 -13.22
CA MET A 1 27.63 66.24 -12.51
C MET A 1 26.44 65.38 -12.08
N PRO A 2 26.40 64.03 -12.18
CA PRO A 2 27.02 63.06 -13.10
C PRO A 2 25.96 62.14 -13.80
N ARG A 3 26.38 61.42 -14.85
CA ARG A 3 25.64 60.36 -15.57
C ARG A 3 25.76 59.02 -14.83
N HIS A 4 24.74 58.16 -14.83
CA HIS A 4 24.85 56.69 -14.66
C HIS A 4 23.56 56.00 -15.21
N THR A 5 23.57 55.48 -16.44
CA THR A 5 23.80 54.07 -16.88
C THR A 5 22.77 53.03 -16.40
N PRO A 6 22.09 52.30 -17.31
CA PRO A 6 21.09 51.30 -16.96
C PRO A 6 21.72 50.00 -16.42
N ALA A 7 21.09 49.42 -15.40
CA ALA A 7 21.55 48.21 -14.73
C ALA A 7 21.49 46.97 -15.66
N SER A 8 22.66 46.36 -15.83
CA SER A 8 22.92 45.18 -16.65
C SER A 8 22.26 43.92 -16.09
N ARG A 9 21.54 43.22 -16.98
CA ARG A 9 20.92 41.90 -16.81
C ARG A 9 22.00 40.85 -16.47
N ARG A 10 22.17 40.51 -15.20
CA ARG A 10 23.04 39.39 -14.78
C ARG A 10 22.42 38.06 -15.21
N LYS A 11 23.02 37.42 -16.22
CA LYS A 11 22.83 36.01 -16.57
C LYS A 11 23.27 35.13 -15.39
N GLY A 12 22.35 34.30 -14.88
CA GLY A 12 22.63 33.29 -13.87
C GLY A 12 23.56 32.20 -14.41
N HIS A 13 24.53 31.83 -13.59
CA HIS A 13 25.55 30.82 -13.80
C HIS A 13 24.93 29.41 -13.85
N THR A 14 25.23 28.64 -14.89
CA THR A 14 24.88 27.21 -14.99
C THR A 14 25.87 26.36 -14.18
N PRO A 15 25.43 25.33 -13.43
CA PRO A 15 26.34 24.50 -12.65
C PRO A 15 27.15 23.57 -13.57
N VAL A 16 28.48 23.59 -13.44
CA VAL A 16 29.40 22.71 -14.17
C VAL A 16 29.50 21.36 -13.46
N HIS A 17 29.35 20.28 -14.22
CA HIS A 17 29.43 18.88 -13.77
C HIS A 17 30.87 18.52 -13.38
N ARG A 18 31.08 18.03 -12.16
CA ARG A 18 32.39 17.54 -11.68
C ARG A 18 32.68 16.15 -12.28
N PRO A 19 33.87 15.88 -12.85
CA PRO A 19 34.22 14.53 -13.31
C PRO A 19 34.60 13.62 -12.12
N PRO A 20 34.44 12.29 -12.26
CA PRO A 20 34.72 11.33 -11.19
C PRO A 20 36.22 11.09 -10.98
N VAL A 21 36.61 10.91 -9.72
CA VAL A 21 37.98 10.59 -9.26
C VAL A 21 38.29 9.10 -9.54
N PRO A 22 39.52 8.73 -9.98
CA PRO A 22 39.87 7.32 -10.23
C PRO A 22 40.10 6.52 -8.94
N ALA A 23 39.73 5.23 -8.96
CA ALA A 23 39.87 4.30 -7.84
C ALA A 23 41.34 3.87 -7.58
N PRO A 24 41.71 3.52 -6.32
CA PRO A 24 43.07 3.06 -5.98
C PRO A 24 43.37 1.66 -6.52
N ARG A 25 44.58 1.48 -7.06
CA ARG A 25 45.12 0.20 -7.55
C ARG A 25 45.65 -0.66 -6.38
N THR A 26 45.25 -1.93 -6.30
CA THR A 26 45.83 -2.93 -5.39
C THR A 26 46.99 -3.67 -6.05
N PRO A 27 48.17 -3.84 -5.41
CA PRO A 27 49.23 -4.68 -5.91
C PRO A 27 49.05 -6.17 -5.53
N LYS A 28 49.69 -7.04 -6.31
CA LYS A 28 49.56 -8.50 -6.36
C LYS A 28 50.39 -9.24 -5.30
N SER A 29 49.81 -10.32 -4.78
CA SER A 29 50.36 -11.64 -4.40
C SER A 29 51.68 -11.77 -3.61
N ALA A 30 51.60 -12.43 -2.44
CA ALA A 30 52.68 -13.25 -1.90
C ALA A 30 52.09 -14.50 -1.20
N VAL A 31 52.67 -15.65 -1.52
CA VAL A 31 52.27 -17.02 -1.15
C VAL A 31 52.97 -17.44 0.15
N VAL A 32 52.24 -18.02 1.12
CA VAL A 32 52.82 -18.85 2.20
C VAL A 32 51.89 -20.06 2.48
N SER A 33 52.51 -21.23 2.55
CA SER A 33 52.01 -22.62 2.53
C SER A 33 51.14 -23.09 3.72
N PRO A 34 50.45 -24.26 3.62
CA PRO A 34 49.38 -24.66 4.53
C PRO A 34 49.88 -25.54 5.69
N ARG A 35 49.35 -25.33 6.91
CA ARG A 35 49.55 -26.24 8.04
C ARG A 35 48.26 -27.01 8.32
N ARG A 36 48.27 -28.31 8.01
CA ARG A 36 47.21 -29.26 8.32
C ARG A 36 47.54 -29.97 9.64
N SER A 37 46.65 -29.90 10.62
CA SER A 37 46.69 -30.79 11.80
C SER A 37 45.29 -30.96 12.41
N GLY A 38 44.72 -32.16 12.22
CA GLY A 38 43.88 -32.90 13.18
C GLY A 38 42.41 -32.48 13.41
N PRO A 39 41.44 -33.43 13.46
CA PRO A 39 40.04 -33.13 13.80
C PRO A 39 39.82 -33.19 15.31
N SER A 40 39.35 -32.10 15.93
CA SER A 40 38.71 -32.16 17.24
C SER A 40 37.19 -32.08 17.06
N SER A 41 36.57 -33.24 17.16
CA SER A 41 35.14 -33.41 17.34
C SER A 41 34.71 -32.81 18.69
N GLU A 42 34.16 -31.62 18.65
CA GLU A 42 33.20 -31.18 19.67
C GLU A 42 31.82 -31.05 19.01
N PRO A 43 30.81 -31.85 19.40
CA PRO A 43 29.45 -31.53 19.06
C PRO A 43 29.02 -30.42 20.00
N SER A 44 29.46 -29.17 19.74
CA SER A 44 28.80 -28.03 20.36
C SER A 44 27.35 -28.06 19.84
N GLY A 45 26.43 -28.37 20.75
CA GLY A 45 25.01 -28.42 20.49
C GLY A 45 24.55 -27.07 19.98
N ARG A 46 24.58 -26.90 18.66
CA ARG A 46 24.00 -25.75 17.99
C ARG A 46 22.50 -25.94 18.11
N ALA A 47 21.92 -25.38 19.18
CA ALA A 47 20.50 -25.16 19.27
C ALA A 47 20.08 -24.52 17.94
N VAL A 48 19.34 -25.29 17.14
CA VAL A 48 18.78 -24.82 15.87
C VAL A 48 17.76 -23.76 16.25
N GLY A 49 18.25 -22.53 16.43
CA GLY A 49 17.43 -21.38 16.74
C GLY A 49 16.35 -21.32 15.68
N SER A 50 15.09 -21.39 16.12
CA SER A 50 13.92 -21.32 15.24
C SER A 50 14.12 -20.20 14.22
N PRO A 51 13.99 -20.48 12.90
CA PRO A 51 14.31 -19.49 11.88
C PRO A 51 13.53 -18.20 12.12
N LYS A 52 14.24 -17.07 12.24
CA LYS A 52 13.62 -15.75 12.43
C LYS A 52 12.57 -15.55 11.34
N LYS A 53 11.29 -15.41 11.73
CA LYS A 53 10.20 -15.13 10.79
C LYS A 53 10.51 -13.84 10.02
N ARG A 54 10.75 -13.96 8.72
CA ARG A 54 11.08 -12.82 7.86
C ARG A 54 9.89 -11.87 7.78
N ARG A 55 10.07 -10.63 8.24
CA ARG A 55 9.04 -9.58 8.17
C ARG A 55 9.05 -8.93 6.79
N PHE A 56 7.87 -8.73 6.21
CA PHE A 56 7.71 -7.96 4.98
C PHE A 56 7.91 -6.47 5.25
N ARG A 57 8.45 -5.74 4.25
CA ARG A 57 8.53 -4.28 4.32
C ARG A 57 7.10 -3.69 4.37
N PRO A 58 6.89 -2.54 5.04
CA PRO A 58 5.61 -1.84 4.99
C PRO A 58 5.16 -1.64 3.54
N GLY A 59 3.87 -1.86 3.26
CA GLY A 59 3.30 -1.79 1.91
C GLY A 59 3.41 -3.08 1.09
N THR A 60 4.39 -3.96 1.31
CA THR A 60 4.53 -5.18 0.50
C THR A 60 3.34 -6.13 0.65
N ARG A 61 2.83 -6.34 1.87
CA ARG A 61 1.63 -7.16 2.09
C ARG A 61 0.38 -6.51 1.50
N ALA A 62 0.22 -5.20 1.68
CA ALA A 62 -0.91 -4.46 1.11
C ALA A 62 -0.96 -4.59 -0.42
N LEU A 63 0.19 -4.47 -1.11
CA LEU A 63 0.25 -4.66 -2.57
C LEU A 63 -0.07 -6.10 -3.00
N MET A 64 0.34 -7.10 -2.21
CA MET A 64 -0.02 -8.50 -2.49
C MET A 64 -1.53 -8.73 -2.29
N GLU A 65 -2.13 -8.16 -1.25
CA GLU A 65 -3.57 -8.24 -0.97
C GLU A 65 -4.38 -7.55 -2.06
N ILE A 66 -3.98 -6.34 -2.50
CA ILE A 66 -4.64 -5.63 -3.61
C ILE A 66 -4.66 -6.51 -4.87
N ARG A 67 -3.52 -7.08 -5.25
CA ARG A 67 -3.45 -7.97 -6.44
C ARG A 67 -4.29 -9.22 -6.28
N LYS A 68 -4.32 -9.81 -5.08
CA LYS A 68 -5.14 -10.99 -4.78
C LYS A 68 -6.63 -10.66 -4.97
N TYR A 69 -7.10 -9.60 -4.31
CA TYR A 69 -8.52 -9.25 -4.29
C TYR A 69 -9.02 -8.66 -5.62
N GLN A 70 -8.16 -8.04 -6.41
CA GLN A 70 -8.51 -7.63 -7.77
C GLN A 70 -8.62 -8.80 -8.76
N LYS A 71 -8.01 -9.95 -8.46
CA LYS A 71 -8.08 -11.15 -9.30
C LYS A 71 -9.27 -12.06 -8.95
N SER A 72 -9.69 -12.05 -7.68
CA SER A 72 -10.84 -12.82 -7.19
C SER A 72 -12.14 -12.02 -7.24
N THR A 73 -13.27 -12.71 -7.25
CA THR A 73 -14.62 -12.12 -7.13
C THR A 73 -15.37 -12.70 -5.93
N ASP A 74 -14.65 -13.16 -4.91
CA ASP A 74 -15.25 -13.69 -3.70
C ASP A 74 -15.76 -12.56 -2.80
N PHE A 75 -16.88 -12.79 -2.12
CA PHE A 75 -17.38 -11.87 -1.08
C PHE A 75 -16.34 -11.63 0.02
N LEU A 76 -16.07 -10.37 0.32
CA LEU A 76 -15.14 -9.96 1.37
C LEU A 76 -15.83 -9.81 2.72
N ILE A 77 -17.12 -9.48 2.73
CA ILE A 77 -17.93 -9.40 3.96
C ILE A 77 -18.45 -10.80 4.29
N ARG A 78 -18.37 -11.18 5.57
CA ARG A 78 -18.91 -12.46 6.01
C ARG A 78 -20.43 -12.50 5.84
N LYS A 79 -20.92 -13.45 5.03
CA LYS A 79 -22.35 -13.63 4.69
C LYS A 79 -23.28 -13.61 5.92
N THR A 80 -22.90 -14.28 7.01
CA THR A 80 -23.72 -14.34 8.22
C THR A 80 -23.83 -13.01 8.95
N SER A 81 -22.77 -12.20 8.98
CA SER A 81 -22.81 -10.86 9.58
C SER A 81 -23.63 -9.91 8.72
N PHE A 82 -23.45 -9.95 7.39
CA PHE A 82 -24.24 -9.14 6.45
C PHE A 82 -25.73 -9.48 6.53
N ALA A 83 -26.08 -10.77 6.56
CA ALA A 83 -27.47 -11.18 6.68
C ALA A 83 -28.15 -10.72 7.99
N ARG A 84 -27.40 -10.62 9.10
CA ARG A 84 -27.93 -10.04 10.35
C ARG A 84 -28.19 -8.55 10.20
N LEU A 85 -27.24 -7.81 9.61
CA LEU A 85 -27.39 -6.38 9.35
C LEU A 85 -28.61 -6.09 8.46
N VAL A 86 -28.81 -6.85 7.38
CA VAL A 86 -29.98 -6.68 6.50
C VAL A 86 -31.29 -6.84 7.28
N ARG A 87 -31.38 -7.85 8.15
CA ARG A 87 -32.58 -8.09 8.96
C ARG A 87 -32.80 -6.98 9.99
N GLU A 88 -31.72 -6.52 10.63
CA GLU A 88 -31.76 -5.40 11.58
C GLU A 88 -32.28 -4.12 10.92
N VAL A 89 -31.76 -3.76 9.75
CA VAL A 89 -32.21 -2.60 8.98
C VAL A 89 -33.69 -2.73 8.63
N CYS A 90 -34.12 -3.89 8.12
CA CYS A 90 -35.52 -4.12 7.73
C CYS A 90 -36.50 -4.09 8.91
N GLN A 91 -36.05 -4.41 10.12
CA GLN A 91 -36.89 -4.33 11.32
C GLN A 91 -37.29 -2.89 11.66
N GLY A 92 -36.53 -1.89 11.19
CA GLY A 92 -36.92 -0.47 11.29
C GLY A 92 -38.07 -0.06 10.37
N TYR A 93 -38.42 -0.87 9.36
CA TYR A 93 -39.43 -0.53 8.36
C TYR A 93 -40.72 -1.35 8.46
N SER A 94 -40.67 -2.53 9.10
CA SER A 94 -41.83 -3.40 9.28
C SER A 94 -41.83 -4.05 10.65
N ILE A 95 -43.00 -4.08 11.29
CA ILE A 95 -43.23 -4.78 12.56
C ILE A 95 -43.18 -6.31 12.36
N THR A 96 -43.53 -6.78 11.16
CA THR A 96 -43.53 -8.22 10.84
C THR A 96 -42.18 -8.67 10.28
N ALA A 97 -41.73 -9.84 10.72
CA ALA A 97 -40.46 -10.41 10.27
C ALA A 97 -40.53 -10.90 8.82
N PHE A 98 -39.64 -10.39 7.97
CA PHE A 98 -39.51 -10.84 6.59
C PHE A 98 -38.90 -12.25 6.49
N ARG A 99 -39.47 -13.07 5.60
CA ARG A 99 -38.82 -14.29 5.11
C ARG A 99 -37.86 -13.93 3.98
N TRP A 100 -36.65 -14.47 4.02
CA TRP A 100 -35.60 -14.12 3.07
C TRP A 100 -35.21 -15.32 2.22
N GLN A 101 -35.15 -15.10 0.91
CA GLN A 101 -34.51 -16.02 0.00
C GLN A 101 -32.99 -15.87 0.06
N VAL A 102 -32.26 -16.97 -0.08
CA VAL A 102 -30.78 -16.95 -0.06
C VAL A 102 -30.21 -16.08 -1.18
N TYR A 103 -30.75 -16.19 -2.39
CA TYR A 103 -30.33 -15.38 -3.54
C TYR A 103 -30.62 -13.89 -3.36
N ALA A 104 -31.69 -13.51 -2.65
CA ALA A 104 -31.97 -12.10 -2.36
C ALA A 104 -30.90 -11.50 -1.43
N LEU A 105 -30.51 -12.22 -0.39
CA LEU A 105 -29.42 -11.79 0.49
C LEU A 105 -28.08 -11.71 -0.24
N MET A 106 -27.80 -12.64 -1.16
CA MET A 106 -26.59 -12.58 -2.00
C MET A 106 -26.61 -11.39 -2.96
N ALA A 107 -27.74 -11.10 -3.60
CA ALA A 107 -27.88 -9.96 -4.50
C ALA A 107 -27.68 -8.62 -3.77
N LEU A 108 -28.24 -8.48 -2.57
CA LEU A 108 -28.00 -7.31 -1.72
C LEU A 108 -26.53 -7.18 -1.34
N GLN A 109 -25.87 -8.29 -1.02
CA GLN A 109 -24.46 -8.29 -0.66
C GLN A 109 -23.57 -7.90 -1.86
N GLU A 110 -23.86 -8.45 -3.04
CA GLU A 110 -23.16 -8.13 -4.28
C GLU A 110 -23.25 -6.64 -4.59
N ALA A 111 -24.45 -6.07 -4.56
CA ALA A 111 -24.68 -4.66 -4.80
C ALA A 111 -23.96 -3.77 -3.76
N ALA A 112 -24.01 -4.15 -2.47
CA ALA A 112 -23.37 -3.40 -1.41
C ALA A 112 -21.84 -3.42 -1.52
N GLU A 113 -21.22 -4.58 -1.75
CA GLU A 113 -19.77 -4.69 -1.89
C GLU A 113 -19.27 -3.98 -3.17
N ALA A 114 -19.98 -4.13 -4.29
CA ALA A 114 -19.67 -3.42 -5.53
C ALA A 114 -19.71 -1.89 -5.33
N PHE A 115 -20.74 -1.38 -4.64
CA PHE A 115 -20.85 0.04 -4.31
C PHE A 115 -19.68 0.53 -3.45
N LEU A 116 -19.30 -0.23 -2.42
CA LEU A 116 -18.21 0.13 -1.52
C LEU A 116 -16.84 0.13 -2.23
N VAL A 117 -16.56 -0.88 -3.07
CA VAL A 117 -15.33 -0.93 -3.87
C VAL A 117 -15.25 0.26 -4.81
N LEU A 118 -16.36 0.56 -5.50
CA LEU A 118 -16.45 1.66 -6.43
C LEU A 118 -16.28 3.02 -5.72
N LEU A 119 -16.86 3.21 -4.53
CA LEU A 119 -16.69 4.43 -3.72
C LEU A 119 -15.25 4.58 -3.19
N LEU A 120 -14.64 3.48 -2.75
CA LEU A 120 -13.25 3.49 -2.26
C LEU A 120 -12.23 3.74 -3.38
N SER A 121 -12.52 3.31 -4.61
CA SER A 121 -11.72 3.66 -5.79
C SER A 121 -11.67 5.17 -6.01
N ASP A 122 -12.82 5.85 -5.96
CA ASP A 122 -12.89 7.31 -6.11
C ASP A 122 -12.22 8.04 -4.93
N ALA A 123 -12.43 7.54 -3.71
CA ALA A 123 -11.76 8.09 -2.52
C ALA A 123 -10.23 7.95 -2.61
N ASN A 124 -9.74 6.85 -3.20
CA ASN A 124 -8.32 6.66 -3.46
C ASN A 124 -7.79 7.69 -4.49
N LEU A 125 -8.54 7.98 -5.56
CA LEU A 125 -8.19 9.05 -6.50
C LEU A 125 -8.14 10.43 -5.82
N CYS A 126 -9.07 10.71 -4.90
CA CYS A 126 -9.06 11.94 -4.10
C CYS A 126 -7.82 12.02 -3.18
N ALA A 127 -7.44 10.91 -2.56
CA ALA A 127 -6.23 10.84 -1.71
C ALA A 127 -4.95 11.11 -2.53
N ILE A 128 -4.85 10.50 -3.73
CA ILE A 128 -3.73 10.71 -4.66
C ILE A 128 -3.68 12.15 -5.16
N HIS A 129 -4.84 12.74 -5.49
CA HIS A 129 -4.93 14.15 -5.88
C HIS A 129 -4.37 15.09 -4.78
N ALA A 130 -4.58 14.73 -3.51
CA ALA A 130 -4.03 15.44 -2.36
C ALA A 130 -2.61 14.98 -1.95
N LYS A 131 -1.87 14.29 -2.83
CA LYS A 131 -0.48 13.80 -2.62
C LYS A 131 -0.32 12.86 -1.41
N ARG A 132 -1.34 12.07 -1.09
CA ARG A 132 -1.32 11.07 -0.01
C ARG A 132 -1.53 9.66 -0.56
N VAL A 133 -1.10 8.67 0.22
CA VAL A 133 -1.33 7.24 -0.05
C VAL A 133 -2.41 6.65 0.86
N THR A 134 -2.64 7.26 2.02
CA THR A 134 -3.67 6.83 2.96
C THR A 134 -4.98 7.58 2.68
N VAL A 135 -6.06 6.82 2.55
CA VAL A 135 -7.43 7.34 2.42
C VAL A 135 -7.93 7.80 3.79
N PHE A 136 -8.57 8.96 3.83
CA PHE A 136 -9.18 9.56 5.03
C PHE A 136 -10.68 9.80 4.81
N PRO A 137 -11.47 10.02 5.87
CA PRO A 137 -12.90 10.29 5.76
C PRO A 137 -13.26 11.45 4.81
N ARG A 138 -12.42 12.50 4.77
CA ARG A 138 -12.60 13.63 3.84
C ARG A 138 -12.56 13.23 2.36
N ASP A 139 -11.81 12.19 2.01
CA ASP A 139 -11.70 11.70 0.64
C ASP A 139 -12.99 10.99 0.21
N ILE A 140 -13.59 10.22 1.14
CA ILE A 140 -14.90 9.58 0.94
C ILE A 140 -16.01 10.63 0.86
N GLN A 141 -16.00 11.63 1.74
CA GLN A 141 -16.97 12.72 1.72
C GLN A 141 -16.92 13.51 0.41
N LEU A 142 -15.70 13.81 -0.08
CA LEU A 142 -15.51 14.45 -1.37
C LEU A 142 -16.03 13.59 -2.52
N ALA A 143 -15.67 12.30 -2.56
CA ALA A 143 -16.16 11.36 -3.58
C ALA A 143 -17.70 11.27 -3.59
N LYS A 144 -18.34 11.17 -2.42
CA LYS A 144 -19.81 11.17 -2.31
C LYS A 144 -20.43 12.47 -2.81
N ARG A 145 -19.81 13.61 -2.50
CA ARG A 145 -20.29 14.93 -2.93
C ARG A 145 -20.21 15.09 -4.45
N LEU A 146 -19.11 14.64 -5.07
CA LEU A 146 -18.92 14.70 -6.52
C LEU A 146 -19.87 13.77 -7.27
N ARG A 147 -20.21 12.61 -6.69
CA ARG A 147 -21.19 11.69 -7.27
C ARG A 147 -22.65 12.12 -7.12
N GLY A 148 -22.96 13.12 -6.29
CA GLY A 148 -24.33 13.50 -5.99
C GLY A 148 -25.10 12.50 -5.10
N VAL A 149 -24.40 11.56 -4.42
CA VAL A 149 -25.05 10.53 -3.57
C VAL A 149 -25.75 11.13 -2.34
N ASN A 150 -25.42 12.37 -1.98
CA ASN A 150 -26.10 13.09 -0.90
C ASN A 150 -27.37 13.84 -1.38
N HIS A 151 -27.78 13.70 -2.64
CA HIS A 151 -28.96 14.36 -3.23
C HIS A 151 -30.02 13.35 -3.71
N MET A 152 -29.86 12.07 -3.33
CA MET A 152 -30.89 11.04 -3.38
C MET A 152 -31.31 10.69 -1.96
#